data_AF-A0A3B3UR45-F1
#
_entry.id   AF-A0A3B3UR45-F1
#
_cell.length_a   1.000
_cell.length_b   1.000
_cell.length_c   1.000
_cell.angle_alpha   90.00
_cell.angle_beta   90.00
_cell.angle_gamma   90.00
#
_symmetry.space_group_name_H-M   'P 1'
#
loop_
_entity.id
_entity.type
_entity.pdbx_description
1 polymer ?
#
loop_
_entity_poly.entity_id
_entity_poly.type
_entity_poly.pdbx_seq_one_letter_code
_entity_poly.pdbx_strand_id
1 'polypeptide(L)'
;MAQWCQLQMLDSKYLEQVDQLYDDSFPMDIRQYLSRWIESIDWDTVAVQDSLATIRFHDLLAQLDDQHSRFALESNFLQQHNFRKIKRNLQDRFQEDPVTMAMIISRNLKEEQKILVCAKEAELLIHPVGFCLNLIKGPVFLLQFMDQMLKNLEDLQDEYDFKMNTLKNRKQDGFWSTFPVEARRLTMRFVWQEVVSFLSELLNLTQSLIQDLINEELPEWKQRQQIACIGGPPNACVDQLQNWFTAVAESLQQVRQHLNKMLELEQKFTYENDPISQKKSHLENRALDLLKNLLSRYDSTAGAEDGRPVHREAPVRTKLFLVKLHEFNYQLKVKVNISKVKGNMASVSRFRKFNILGTNTKVMNMEESNGSLAAEFRHLVRNRNNV
;
A
#
# COMPACT_ATOMS: atom_id res chain seq x y z
N MET A 1 -18.14 -12.39 -14.33
CA MET A 1 -18.11 -11.58 -13.10
C MET A 1 -19.29 -10.62 -13.15
N ALA A 2 -19.97 -10.37 -12.04
CA ALA A 2 -21.08 -9.41 -11.99
C ALA A 2 -20.57 -7.99 -12.33
N GLN A 3 -21.39 -7.17 -12.99
CA GLN A 3 -21.11 -5.77 -13.32
C GLN A 3 -20.75 -4.99 -12.05
N TRP A 4 -21.45 -5.24 -10.94
CA TRP A 4 -21.15 -4.63 -9.64
C TRP A 4 -19.72 -4.88 -9.17
N CYS A 5 -19.23 -6.11 -9.31
CA CYS A 5 -17.87 -6.45 -8.91
C CYS A 5 -16.82 -5.70 -9.75
N GLN A 6 -17.13 -5.42 -11.02
CA GLN A 6 -16.22 -4.65 -11.88
C GLN A 6 -16.16 -3.18 -11.46
N LEU A 7 -17.30 -2.59 -11.08
CA LEU A 7 -17.36 -1.21 -10.58
C LEU A 7 -16.59 -1.03 -9.29
N GLN A 8 -16.71 -1.98 -8.36
CA GLN A 8 -16.00 -1.93 -7.07
C GLN A 8 -14.48 -2.00 -7.20
N MET A 9 -13.95 -2.36 -8.37
CA MET A 9 -12.52 -2.40 -8.66
C MET A 9 -11.98 -1.09 -9.27
N LEU A 10 -12.85 -0.11 -9.57
CA LEU A 10 -12.46 1.15 -10.18
C LEU A 10 -11.83 2.12 -9.19
N ASP A 11 -11.09 3.10 -9.71
CA ASP A 11 -10.53 4.21 -8.93
C ASP A 11 -11.64 5.04 -8.23
N SER A 12 -11.27 5.71 -7.13
CA SER A 12 -12.18 6.52 -6.31
C SER A 12 -13.00 7.55 -7.10
N LYS A 13 -12.41 8.18 -8.13
CA LYS A 13 -13.10 9.15 -9.00
C LYS A 13 -14.29 8.56 -9.78
N TYR A 14 -14.26 7.27 -10.07
CA TYR A 14 -15.36 6.56 -10.72
C TYR A 14 -16.34 6.03 -9.68
N LEU A 15 -15.85 5.58 -8.52
CA LEU A 15 -16.71 5.20 -7.40
C LEU A 15 -17.57 6.37 -6.91
N GLU A 16 -17.06 7.60 -6.92
CA GLU A 16 -17.84 8.81 -6.61
C GLU A 16 -18.95 9.07 -7.63
N GLN A 17 -18.72 8.76 -8.91
CA GLN A 17 -19.77 8.81 -9.93
C GLN A 17 -20.82 7.72 -9.70
N VAL A 18 -20.42 6.52 -9.28
CA VAL A 18 -21.34 5.44 -8.91
C VAL A 18 -22.17 5.84 -7.69
N ASP A 19 -21.56 6.44 -6.67
CA ASP A 19 -22.25 6.91 -5.45
C ASP A 19 -23.36 7.92 -5.79
N GLN A 20 -23.10 8.84 -6.72
CA GLN A 20 -24.10 9.82 -7.20
C GLN A 20 -25.30 9.20 -7.93
N LEU A 21 -25.24 7.93 -8.36
CA LEU A 21 -26.37 7.23 -9.00
C LEU A 21 -27.39 6.69 -7.99
N TYR A 22 -26.98 6.51 -6.73
CA TYR A 22 -27.77 5.84 -5.70
C TYR A 22 -28.14 6.81 -4.60
N ASP A 23 -29.44 7.01 -4.41
CA ASP A 23 -30.01 7.85 -3.37
C ASP A 23 -31.12 7.09 -2.62
N ASP A 24 -31.89 7.81 -1.79
CA ASP A 24 -33.02 7.23 -1.06
C ASP A 24 -34.14 6.68 -1.97
N SER A 25 -34.15 7.00 -3.27
CA SER A 25 -35.13 6.47 -4.23
C SER A 25 -34.86 5.00 -4.55
N PHE A 26 -33.59 4.63 -4.75
CA PHE A 26 -33.17 3.25 -4.93
C PHE A 26 -31.85 3.01 -4.20
N PRO A 27 -31.89 2.49 -2.96
CA PRO A 27 -30.69 2.38 -2.11
C PRO A 27 -29.60 1.47 -2.68
N MET A 28 -28.34 1.90 -2.55
CA MET A 28 -27.15 1.14 -2.98
C MET A 28 -27.05 -0.24 -2.30
N ASP A 29 -27.57 -0.40 -1.08
CA ASP A 29 -27.63 -1.69 -0.39
C ASP A 29 -28.35 -2.76 -1.23
N ILE A 30 -29.46 -2.40 -1.89
CA ILE A 30 -30.20 -3.31 -2.77
C ILE A 30 -29.31 -3.70 -3.94
N ARG A 31 -28.68 -2.70 -4.57
CA ARG A 31 -27.78 -2.90 -5.70
C ARG A 31 -26.62 -3.83 -5.34
N GLN A 32 -26.05 -3.71 -4.14
CA GLN A 32 -24.93 -4.51 -3.66
C GLN A 32 -25.32 -5.96 -3.40
N TYR A 33 -26.32 -6.18 -2.54
CA TYR A 33 -26.66 -7.53 -2.06
C TYR A 33 -27.48 -8.34 -3.06
N LEU A 34 -28.23 -7.68 -3.96
CA LEU A 34 -29.01 -8.32 -5.01
C LEU A 34 -28.41 -8.14 -6.41
N SER A 35 -27.15 -7.72 -6.50
CA SER A 35 -26.44 -7.42 -7.76
C SER A 35 -26.65 -8.48 -8.85
N ARG A 36 -26.43 -9.76 -8.52
CA ARG A 36 -26.59 -10.87 -9.48
C ARG A 36 -28.02 -11.05 -9.97
N TRP A 37 -29.01 -10.87 -9.10
CA TRP A 37 -30.42 -11.02 -9.45
C TRP A 37 -30.86 -9.83 -10.33
N ILE A 38 -30.52 -8.61 -9.92
CA ILE A 38 -30.80 -7.39 -10.67
C ILE A 38 -30.20 -7.46 -12.08
N GLU A 39 -28.93 -7.85 -12.20
CA GLU A 39 -28.23 -7.94 -13.48
C GLU A 39 -28.74 -9.07 -14.39
N SER A 40 -29.51 -10.02 -13.86
CA SER A 40 -30.09 -11.12 -14.65
C SER A 40 -31.39 -10.76 -15.37
N ILE A 41 -31.96 -9.59 -15.06
CA ILE A 41 -33.27 -9.15 -15.55
C ILE A 41 -33.10 -8.10 -16.65
N ASP A 42 -33.88 -8.23 -17.72
CA ASP A 42 -34.00 -7.22 -18.77
C ASP A 42 -34.93 -6.08 -18.33
N TRP A 43 -34.38 -5.13 -17.57
CA TRP A 43 -35.12 -3.98 -17.03
C TRP A 43 -35.65 -3.03 -18.10
N ASP A 44 -35.10 -3.04 -19.33
CA ASP A 44 -35.63 -2.24 -20.44
C ASP A 44 -37.00 -2.73 -20.88
N THR A 45 -37.18 -4.06 -20.97
CA THR A 45 -38.48 -4.65 -21.27
C THR A 45 -39.46 -4.47 -20.09
N VAL A 46 -38.98 -4.61 -18.85
CA VAL A 46 -39.80 -4.42 -17.64
C VAL A 46 -40.32 -2.98 -17.54
N ALA A 47 -39.52 -1.98 -17.89
CA ALA A 47 -39.88 -0.57 -17.84
C ALA A 47 -40.98 -0.14 -18.84
N VAL A 48 -41.36 -1.00 -19.78
CA VAL A 48 -42.40 -0.72 -20.78
C VAL A 48 -43.68 -1.53 -20.53
N GLN A 49 -43.62 -2.53 -19.65
CA GLN A 49 -44.71 -3.47 -19.40
C GLN A 49 -45.17 -3.43 -17.94
N ASP A 50 -46.31 -2.80 -17.69
CA ASP A 50 -46.86 -2.59 -16.34
C ASP A 50 -47.07 -3.88 -15.53
N SER A 51 -47.65 -4.92 -16.15
CA SER A 51 -47.86 -6.21 -15.50
C SER A 51 -46.54 -6.93 -15.16
N LEU A 52 -45.54 -6.83 -16.04
CA LEU A 52 -44.23 -7.40 -15.81
C LEU A 52 -43.46 -6.62 -14.72
N ALA A 53 -43.58 -5.29 -14.70
CA ALA A 53 -43.03 -4.44 -13.65
C ALA A 53 -43.60 -4.79 -12.28
N THR A 54 -44.92 -5.00 -12.20
CA THR A 54 -45.59 -5.43 -10.97
C THR A 54 -45.09 -6.80 -10.48
N ILE A 55 -44.94 -7.78 -11.38
CA ILE A 55 -44.38 -9.10 -11.04
C ILE A 55 -42.95 -8.95 -10.51
N ARG A 56 -42.09 -8.21 -11.23
CA ARG A 56 -40.69 -8.03 -10.86
C ARG A 56 -40.51 -7.23 -9.57
N PHE A 57 -41.42 -6.32 -9.26
CA PHE A 57 -41.44 -5.62 -7.99
C PHE A 57 -41.71 -6.57 -6.82
N HIS A 58 -42.70 -7.45 -6.94
CA HIS A 58 -42.95 -8.46 -5.91
C HIS A 58 -41.81 -9.48 -5.80
N ASP A 59 -41.19 -9.87 -6.93
CA ASP A 59 -40.00 -10.72 -6.91
C ASP A 59 -38.84 -10.03 -6.14
N LEU A 60 -38.63 -8.72 -6.33
CA LEU A 60 -37.63 -7.95 -5.59
C LEU A 60 -37.91 -7.95 -4.08
N LEU A 61 -39.16 -7.76 -3.68
CA LEU A 61 -39.54 -7.81 -2.26
C LEU A 61 -39.28 -9.19 -1.65
N ALA A 62 -39.53 -10.27 -2.40
CA ALA A 62 -39.21 -11.62 -1.97
C ALA A 62 -37.69 -11.85 -1.85
N GLN A 63 -36.89 -11.32 -2.79
CA GLN A 63 -35.43 -11.36 -2.68
C GLN A 63 -34.93 -10.62 -1.41
N LEU A 64 -35.55 -9.51 -1.04
CA LEU A 64 -35.21 -8.80 0.21
C LEU A 64 -35.56 -9.61 1.46
N ASP A 65 -36.65 -10.37 1.45
CA ASP A 65 -37.00 -11.28 2.57
C ASP A 65 -36.01 -12.44 2.70
N ASP A 66 -35.56 -13.00 1.58
CA ASP A 66 -34.52 -14.02 1.56
C ASP A 66 -33.20 -13.48 2.12
N GLN A 67 -32.78 -12.27 1.72
CA GLN A 67 -31.57 -11.65 2.27
C GLN A 67 -31.72 -11.31 3.76
N HIS A 68 -32.87 -10.80 4.18
CA HIS A 68 -33.15 -10.54 5.59
C HIS A 68 -33.01 -11.84 6.42
N SER A 69 -33.50 -12.96 5.90
CA SER A 69 -33.37 -14.28 6.54
C SER A 69 -31.91 -14.74 6.66
N ARG A 70 -31.07 -14.45 5.65
CA ARG A 70 -29.62 -14.73 5.71
C ARG A 70 -28.93 -13.89 6.79
N PHE A 71 -29.24 -12.60 6.88
CA PHE A 71 -28.69 -11.76 7.95
C PHE A 71 -29.17 -12.16 9.35
N ALA A 72 -30.36 -12.77 9.46
CA ALA A 72 -30.84 -13.37 10.70
C ALA A 72 -29.97 -14.54 11.15
N LEU A 73 -29.58 -15.42 10.21
CA LEU A 73 -28.67 -16.54 10.49
C LEU A 73 -27.27 -16.06 10.89
N GLU A 74 -26.77 -15.00 10.26
CA GLU A 74 -25.46 -14.40 10.55
C GLU A 74 -25.45 -13.51 11.81
N SER A 75 -26.58 -13.37 12.51
CA SER A 75 -26.74 -12.47 13.68
C SER A 75 -26.36 -11.00 13.38
N ASN A 76 -26.47 -10.55 12.12
CA ASN A 76 -26.13 -9.20 11.71
C ASN A 76 -27.31 -8.23 11.93
N PHE A 77 -27.46 -7.78 13.18
CA PHE A 77 -28.59 -6.93 13.60
C PHE A 77 -28.72 -5.64 12.78
N LEU A 78 -27.60 -4.99 12.46
CA LEU A 78 -27.59 -3.73 11.70
C LEU A 78 -28.17 -3.94 10.30
N GLN A 79 -27.71 -4.97 9.58
CA GLN A 79 -28.17 -5.23 8.23
C GLN A 79 -29.63 -5.71 8.19
N GLN A 80 -30.07 -6.49 9.19
CA GLN A 80 -31.49 -6.84 9.33
C GLN A 80 -32.37 -5.59 9.49
N HIS A 81 -31.98 -4.67 10.37
CA HIS A 81 -32.71 -3.42 10.58
C HIS A 81 -32.77 -2.58 9.29
N ASN A 82 -31.63 -2.43 8.61
CA ASN A 82 -31.53 -1.66 7.37
C ASN A 82 -32.39 -2.26 6.26
N PHE A 83 -32.31 -3.57 6.00
CA PHE A 83 -33.12 -4.23 4.97
C PHE A 83 -34.62 -4.17 5.26
N ARG A 84 -35.03 -4.24 6.53
CA ARG A 84 -36.43 -4.04 6.92
C ARG A 84 -36.92 -2.60 6.66
N LYS A 85 -36.05 -1.60 6.84
CA LYS A 85 -36.36 -0.19 6.53
C LYS A 85 -36.43 0.02 5.01
N ILE A 86 -35.45 -0.50 4.27
CA ILE A 86 -35.39 -0.41 2.81
C ILE A 86 -36.63 -1.04 2.17
N LYS A 87 -37.01 -2.25 2.59
CA LYS A 87 -38.21 -2.93 2.07
C LYS A 87 -39.47 -2.08 2.24
N ARG A 88 -39.69 -1.52 3.44
CA ARG A 88 -40.82 -0.61 3.71
C ARG A 88 -40.80 0.62 2.81
N ASN A 89 -39.64 1.27 2.69
CA ASN A 89 -39.48 2.44 1.83
C ASN A 89 -39.78 2.14 0.35
N LEU A 90 -39.37 0.97 -0.15
CA LEU A 90 -39.68 0.56 -1.53
C LEU A 90 -41.18 0.30 -1.73
N GLN A 91 -41.84 -0.34 -0.76
CA GLN A 91 -43.28 -0.54 -0.78
C GLN A 91 -44.02 0.79 -0.82
N ASP A 92 -43.68 1.71 0.08
CA ASP A 92 -44.32 3.03 0.15
C ASP A 92 -44.12 3.87 -1.13
N ARG A 93 -43.00 3.69 -1.85
CA ARG A 93 -42.68 4.48 -3.05
C ARG A 93 -43.17 3.87 -4.36
N PHE A 94 -43.07 2.56 -4.55
CA PHE A 94 -43.22 1.93 -5.87
C PHE A 94 -44.36 0.92 -5.96
N GLN A 95 -45.08 0.65 -4.87
CA GLN A 95 -46.18 -0.32 -4.91
C GLN A 95 -47.31 0.11 -5.86
N GLU A 96 -47.57 1.40 -5.96
CA GLU A 96 -48.58 1.97 -6.86
C GLU A 96 -48.04 2.26 -8.27
N ASP A 97 -46.72 2.34 -8.43
CA ASP A 97 -46.05 2.56 -9.73
C ASP A 97 -44.73 1.76 -9.86
N PRO A 98 -44.81 0.43 -10.09
CA PRO A 98 -43.64 -0.42 -10.26
C PRO A 98 -42.82 -0.09 -11.51
N VAL A 99 -43.42 0.55 -12.51
CA VAL A 99 -42.75 0.91 -13.76
C VAL A 99 -41.67 1.96 -13.51
N THR A 100 -41.95 2.94 -12.66
CA THR A 100 -40.94 3.94 -12.25
C THR A 100 -39.72 3.30 -11.59
N MET A 101 -39.91 2.27 -10.75
CA MET A 101 -38.77 1.52 -10.20
C MET A 101 -37.95 0.86 -11.32
N ALA A 102 -38.59 0.18 -12.26
CA ALA A 102 -37.90 -0.49 -13.37
C ALA A 102 -37.11 0.51 -14.24
N MET A 103 -37.66 1.70 -14.48
CA MET A 103 -36.95 2.79 -15.17
C MET A 103 -35.71 3.26 -14.41
N ILE A 104 -35.79 3.42 -13.09
CA ILE A 104 -34.65 3.81 -12.25
C ILE A 104 -33.55 2.74 -12.32
N ILE A 105 -33.91 1.46 -12.16
CA ILE A 105 -32.94 0.36 -12.21
C ILE A 105 -32.28 0.27 -13.59
N SER A 106 -33.06 0.33 -14.68
CA SER A 106 -32.51 0.32 -16.04
C SER A 106 -31.53 1.49 -16.27
N ARG A 107 -31.94 2.71 -15.89
CA ARG A 107 -31.11 3.91 -16.03
C ARG A 107 -29.80 3.76 -15.25
N ASN A 108 -29.86 3.34 -14.00
CA ASN A 108 -28.67 3.19 -13.15
C ASN A 108 -27.71 2.15 -13.72
N LEU A 109 -28.20 0.99 -14.17
CA LEU A 109 -27.36 -0.04 -14.81
C LEU A 109 -26.70 0.46 -16.11
N LYS A 110 -27.39 1.30 -16.90
CA LYS A 110 -26.82 1.91 -18.11
C LYS A 110 -25.75 2.95 -17.81
N GLU A 111 -25.96 3.80 -16.81
CA GLU A 111 -24.96 4.78 -16.39
C GLU A 111 -23.72 4.08 -15.80
N GLU A 112 -23.90 3.02 -15.01
CA GLU A 112 -22.80 2.16 -14.55
C GLU A 112 -21.96 1.59 -15.71
N GLN A 113 -22.60 1.14 -16.79
CA GLN A 113 -21.89 0.65 -17.97
C GLN A 113 -21.08 1.76 -18.65
N LYS A 114 -21.62 2.99 -18.71
CA LYS A 114 -20.87 4.14 -19.23
C LYS A 114 -19.65 4.44 -18.38
N ILE A 115 -19.78 4.43 -17.05
CA ILE A 115 -18.66 4.62 -16.12
C ILE A 115 -17.56 3.57 -16.38
N LEU A 116 -17.93 2.30 -16.56
CA LEU A 116 -16.98 1.23 -16.87
C LEU A 116 -16.26 1.43 -18.21
N VAL A 117 -16.96 1.90 -19.23
CA VAL A 117 -16.35 2.23 -20.54
C VAL A 117 -15.37 3.39 -20.39
N CYS A 118 -15.77 4.48 -19.73
CA CYS A 118 -14.92 5.63 -19.48
C CYS A 118 -13.69 5.30 -18.63
N ALA A 119 -13.80 4.36 -17.68
CA ALA A 119 -12.66 3.91 -16.88
C ALA A 119 -11.65 3.13 -17.72
N LYS A 120 -12.10 2.20 -18.57
CA LYS A 120 -11.24 1.43 -19.47
C LYS A 120 -10.51 2.31 -20.48
N GLU A 121 -11.18 3.34 -21.00
CA GLU A 121 -10.58 4.30 -21.92
C GLU A 121 -9.51 5.16 -21.24
N ALA A 122 -9.71 5.52 -19.97
CA ALA A 122 -8.74 6.28 -19.19
C ALA A 122 -7.53 5.44 -18.73
N GLU A 123 -7.72 4.15 -18.43
CA GLU A 123 -6.63 3.22 -18.12
C GLU A 123 -5.64 3.07 -19.29
N LEU A 124 -6.13 3.16 -20.53
CA LEU A 124 -5.30 3.12 -21.73
C LEU A 124 -4.50 4.42 -21.97
N LEU A 125 -4.85 5.51 -21.29
CA LEU A 125 -4.30 6.85 -21.54
C LEU A 125 -3.48 7.43 -20.37
N ILE A 126 -3.46 6.80 -19.19
CA ILE A 126 -2.91 7.41 -17.98
C ILE A 126 -1.94 6.43 -17.27
N HIS A 127 -0.65 6.81 -17.27
CA HIS A 127 0.52 6.05 -16.80
C HIS A 127 0.77 5.92 -15.26
N PRO A 128 0.02 6.52 -14.30
CA PRO A 128 0.35 6.45 -12.89
C PRO A 128 -0.15 5.16 -12.21
N VAL A 129 -1.30 4.59 -12.56
CA VAL A 129 -1.81 3.37 -11.87
C VAL A 129 -0.94 2.15 -12.19
N GLY A 130 -0.48 2.03 -13.44
CA GLY A 130 0.49 1.01 -13.85
C GLY A 130 1.84 1.16 -13.14
N PHE A 131 2.33 2.39 -12.97
CA PHE A 131 3.56 2.68 -12.23
C PHE A 131 3.44 2.28 -10.74
N CYS A 132 2.32 2.63 -10.09
CA CYS A 132 2.05 2.32 -8.69
C CYS A 132 1.97 0.81 -8.40
N LEU A 133 1.29 0.06 -9.28
CA LEU A 133 1.21 -1.40 -9.20
C LEU A 133 2.57 -2.07 -9.46
N ASN A 134 3.34 -1.56 -10.42
CA ASN A 134 4.67 -2.05 -10.72
C ASN A 134 5.68 -1.77 -9.59
N LEU A 135 5.56 -0.62 -8.91
CA LEU A 135 6.41 -0.23 -7.78
C LEU A 135 6.38 -1.25 -6.64
N ILE A 136 5.21 -1.81 -6.35
CA ILE A 136 5.02 -2.76 -5.25
C ILE A 136 5.21 -4.20 -5.73
N LYS A 137 4.56 -4.59 -6.85
CA LYS A 137 4.56 -5.99 -7.29
C LYS A 137 5.88 -6.45 -7.89
N GLY A 138 6.62 -5.55 -8.53
CA GLY A 138 7.91 -5.86 -9.18
C GLY A 138 8.98 -6.33 -8.18
N PRO A 139 9.36 -5.49 -7.19
CA PRO A 139 10.36 -5.86 -6.19
C PRO A 139 9.97 -7.10 -5.38
N VAL A 140 8.69 -7.23 -5.00
CA VAL A 140 8.18 -8.38 -4.24
C VAL A 140 8.37 -9.70 -4.99
N PHE A 141 8.05 -9.74 -6.29
CA PHE A 141 8.25 -10.94 -7.09
C PHE A 141 9.74 -11.30 -7.22
N LEU A 142 10.60 -10.30 -7.45
CA LEU A 142 12.05 -10.52 -7.56
C LEU A 142 12.66 -11.00 -6.23
N LEU A 143 12.17 -10.49 -5.10
CA LEU A 143 12.58 -10.93 -3.77
C LEU A 143 12.18 -12.38 -3.49
N GLN A 144 10.95 -12.78 -3.84
CA GLN A 144 10.51 -14.18 -3.75
C GLN A 144 11.34 -15.11 -4.63
N PHE A 145 11.70 -14.67 -5.84
CA PHE A 145 12.59 -15.42 -6.71
C PHE A 145 13.98 -15.61 -6.07
N MET A 146 14.50 -14.56 -5.43
CA MET A 146 15.77 -14.65 -4.69
C MET A 146 15.71 -15.59 -3.48
N ASP A 147 14.62 -15.57 -2.72
CA ASP A 147 14.39 -16.55 -1.64
C ASP A 147 14.49 -17.98 -2.17
N GLN A 148 13.86 -18.25 -3.31
CA GLN A 148 13.92 -19.57 -3.94
C GLN A 148 15.33 -19.93 -4.43
N MET A 149 16.06 -18.98 -5.02
CA MET A 149 17.45 -19.21 -5.45
C MET A 149 18.36 -19.53 -4.27
N LEU A 150 18.26 -18.79 -3.18
CA LEU A 150 19.03 -19.04 -1.96
C LEU A 150 18.67 -20.38 -1.32
N LYS A 151 17.39 -20.76 -1.35
CA LYS A 151 16.94 -22.06 -0.84
C LYS A 151 17.53 -23.22 -1.65
N ASN A 152 17.47 -23.13 -2.97
CA ASN A 152 18.06 -24.14 -3.87
C ASN A 152 19.58 -24.26 -3.67
N LEU A 153 20.25 -23.13 -3.44
CA LEU A 153 21.68 -23.07 -3.17
C LEU A 153 22.05 -23.72 -1.84
N GLU A 154 21.27 -23.47 -0.79
CA GLU A 154 21.41 -24.13 0.50
C GLU A 154 21.23 -25.65 0.37
N ASP A 155 20.18 -26.09 -0.31
CA ASP A 155 19.92 -27.53 -0.51
C ASP A 155 21.06 -28.21 -1.31
N LEU A 156 21.64 -27.51 -2.30
CA LEU A 156 22.79 -27.99 -3.07
C LEU A 156 24.06 -28.09 -2.21
N GLN A 157 24.29 -27.12 -1.32
CA GLN A 157 25.40 -27.13 -0.37
C GLN A 157 25.27 -28.29 0.62
N ASP A 158 24.08 -28.49 1.18
CA ASP A 158 23.81 -29.58 2.14
C ASP A 158 23.97 -30.95 1.48
N GLU A 159 23.49 -31.13 0.23
CA GLU A 159 23.68 -32.37 -0.53
C GLU A 159 25.18 -32.62 -0.82
N TYR A 160 25.94 -31.57 -1.13
CA TYR A 160 27.38 -31.66 -1.33
C TYR A 160 28.11 -32.07 -0.06
N ASP A 161 27.83 -31.41 1.07
CA ASP A 161 28.46 -31.71 2.35
C ASP A 161 28.13 -33.13 2.82
N PHE A 162 26.86 -33.55 2.70
CA PHE A 162 26.45 -34.92 2.98
C PHE A 162 27.25 -35.95 2.17
N LYS A 163 27.43 -35.72 0.86
CA LYS A 163 28.22 -36.63 0.01
C LYS A 163 29.70 -36.62 0.36
N MET A 164 30.29 -35.45 0.64
CA MET A 164 31.69 -35.37 1.07
C MET A 164 31.92 -36.08 2.39
N ASN A 165 31.04 -35.91 3.38
CA ASN A 165 31.14 -36.57 4.68
C ASN A 165 30.93 -38.08 4.55
N THR A 166 30.00 -38.52 3.70
CA THR A 166 29.80 -39.95 3.39
C THR A 166 31.05 -40.57 2.75
N LEU A 167 31.70 -39.86 1.82
CA LEU A 167 32.93 -40.31 1.16
C LEU A 167 34.12 -40.34 2.12
N LYS A 168 34.28 -39.34 2.99
CA LYS A 168 35.35 -39.31 4.01
C LYS A 168 35.21 -40.45 5.03
N ASN A 169 33.98 -40.83 5.37
CA ASN A 169 33.71 -41.88 6.36
C ASN A 169 33.86 -43.31 5.79
N ARG A 170 33.77 -43.48 4.46
CA ARG A 170 34.07 -44.74 3.77
C ARG A 170 35.55 -44.78 3.40
N LYS A 171 36.42 -45.17 4.34
CA LYS A 171 37.85 -45.37 4.07
C LYS A 171 38.04 -46.43 2.98
N GLN A 172 38.84 -46.10 1.96
CA GLN A 172 39.47 -47.00 0.99
C GLN A 172 38.56 -48.08 0.39
N ASP A 173 37.93 -47.79 -0.74
CA ASP A 173 37.80 -48.78 -1.81
C ASP A 173 37.61 -48.08 -3.17
N GLY A 174 38.57 -48.34 -4.06
CA GLY A 174 38.49 -48.30 -5.53
C GLY A 174 37.83 -47.10 -6.22
N PHE A 175 38.65 -46.29 -6.89
CA PHE A 175 38.31 -45.50 -8.09
C PHE A 175 36.89 -44.90 -8.11
N TRP A 176 36.61 -43.97 -7.20
CA TRP A 176 35.48 -43.07 -7.33
C TRP A 176 35.92 -41.86 -8.15
N SER A 177 35.22 -41.57 -9.24
CA SER A 177 35.54 -40.44 -10.10
C SER A 177 35.50 -39.15 -9.29
N THR A 178 36.57 -38.35 -9.30
CA THR A 178 36.61 -36.99 -8.73
C THR A 178 35.73 -36.01 -9.53
N PHE A 179 35.30 -36.43 -10.72
CA PHE A 179 34.54 -35.66 -11.70
C PHE A 179 33.17 -35.13 -11.20
N PRO A 180 32.33 -35.92 -10.49
CA PRO A 180 31.03 -35.45 -9.98
C PRO A 180 31.18 -34.41 -8.86
N VAL A 181 32.30 -34.43 -8.13
CA VAL A 181 32.58 -33.51 -7.01
C VAL A 181 33.01 -32.14 -7.54
N GLU A 182 33.92 -32.12 -8.53
CA GLU A 182 34.38 -30.88 -9.15
C GLU A 182 33.28 -30.25 -10.01
N ALA A 183 32.48 -31.05 -10.71
CA ALA A 183 31.31 -30.56 -11.45
C ALA A 183 30.31 -29.85 -10.51
N ARG A 184 30.02 -30.41 -9.33
CA ARG A 184 29.13 -29.79 -8.34
C ARG A 184 29.69 -28.51 -7.75
N ARG A 185 31.00 -28.47 -7.48
CA ARG A 185 31.68 -27.24 -7.03
C ARG A 185 31.61 -26.14 -8.08
N LEU A 186 31.75 -26.47 -9.36
CA LEU A 186 31.56 -25.53 -10.47
C LEU A 186 30.10 -25.05 -10.56
N THR A 187 29.12 -25.95 -10.48
CA THR A 187 27.69 -25.57 -10.46
C THR A 187 27.39 -24.61 -9.31
N MET A 188 27.89 -24.89 -8.11
CA MET A 188 27.70 -24.02 -6.95
C MET A 188 28.30 -22.64 -7.19
N ARG A 189 29.51 -22.57 -7.77
CA ARG A 189 30.15 -21.31 -8.15
C ARG A 189 29.34 -20.52 -9.18
N PHE A 190 28.72 -21.17 -10.16
CA PHE A 190 27.84 -20.52 -11.13
C PHE A 190 26.59 -19.93 -10.45
N VAL A 191 25.89 -20.72 -9.62
CA VAL A 191 24.70 -20.26 -8.90
C VAL A 191 25.04 -19.09 -7.96
N TRP A 192 26.19 -19.15 -7.28
CA TRP A 192 26.69 -18.03 -6.46
C TRP A 192 26.90 -16.74 -7.27
N GLN A 193 27.46 -16.85 -8.47
CA GLN A 193 27.63 -15.68 -9.35
C GLN A 193 26.28 -15.11 -9.82
N GLU A 194 25.31 -15.97 -10.13
CA GLU A 194 23.96 -15.56 -10.50
C GLU A 194 23.26 -14.82 -9.36
N VAL A 195 23.31 -15.34 -8.13
CA VAL A 195 22.71 -14.69 -6.95
C VAL A 195 23.31 -13.28 -6.74
N VAL A 196 24.63 -13.14 -6.85
CA VAL A 196 25.31 -11.85 -6.69
C VAL A 196 24.95 -10.87 -7.82
N SER A 197 24.82 -11.35 -9.06
CA SER A 197 24.38 -10.52 -10.20
C SER A 197 22.95 -10.04 -10.00
N PHE A 198 22.06 -10.96 -9.62
CA PHE A 198 20.65 -10.68 -9.39
C PHE A 198 20.44 -9.66 -8.26
N LEU A 199 21.17 -9.80 -7.14
CA LEU A 199 21.17 -8.81 -6.06
C LEU A 199 21.61 -7.43 -6.53
N SER A 200 22.61 -7.37 -7.40
CA SER A 200 23.10 -6.10 -7.96
C SER A 200 22.05 -5.42 -8.83
N GLU A 201 21.34 -6.21 -9.66
CA GLU A 201 20.23 -5.75 -10.49
C GLU A 201 19.03 -5.30 -9.66
N LEU A 202 18.66 -6.05 -8.63
CA LEU A 202 17.59 -5.68 -7.71
C LEU A 202 17.89 -4.35 -7.00
N LEU A 203 19.13 -4.14 -6.56
CA LEU A 203 19.56 -2.87 -5.98
C LEU A 203 19.54 -1.72 -7.00
N ASN A 204 19.85 -1.97 -8.28
CA ASN A 204 19.72 -0.96 -9.35
C ASN A 204 18.26 -0.56 -9.53
N LEU A 205 17.36 -1.53 -9.61
CA LEU A 205 15.92 -1.29 -9.73
C LEU A 205 15.41 -0.50 -8.53
N THR A 206 15.72 -0.97 -7.31
CA THR A 206 15.32 -0.31 -6.07
C THR A 206 15.84 1.13 -6.00
N GLN A 207 17.06 1.37 -6.47
CA GLN A 207 17.61 2.72 -6.57
C GLN A 207 16.81 3.62 -7.51
N SER A 208 16.38 3.11 -8.68
CA SER A 208 15.50 3.87 -9.60
C SER A 208 14.18 4.23 -8.91
N LEU A 209 13.53 3.24 -8.28
CA LEU A 209 12.26 3.44 -7.59
C LEU A 209 12.38 4.49 -6.46
N ILE A 210 13.49 4.48 -5.72
CA ILE A 210 13.77 5.48 -4.69
C ILE A 210 13.93 6.88 -5.29
N GLN A 211 14.55 7.01 -6.48
CA GLN A 211 14.68 8.31 -7.14
C GLN A 211 13.33 8.84 -7.56
N ASP A 212 12.49 8.01 -8.18
CA ASP A 212 11.16 8.41 -8.64
C ASP A 212 10.28 8.81 -7.44
N LEU A 213 10.30 8.00 -6.38
CA LEU A 213 9.53 8.24 -5.15
C LEU A 213 9.95 9.55 -4.44
N ILE A 214 11.24 9.87 -4.44
CA ILE A 214 11.78 11.05 -3.74
C ILE A 214 11.69 12.32 -4.60
N ASN A 215 11.87 12.21 -5.92
CA ASN A 215 11.99 13.37 -6.80
C ASN A 215 10.66 13.74 -7.48
N GLU A 216 9.71 12.81 -7.60
CA GLU A 216 8.43 13.03 -8.26
C GLU A 216 7.27 12.95 -7.25
N GLU A 217 7.00 11.76 -6.71
CA GLU A 217 5.82 11.49 -5.88
C GLU A 217 5.80 12.31 -4.57
N LEU A 218 6.93 12.38 -3.86
CA LEU A 218 7.02 13.11 -2.60
C LEU A 218 6.83 14.63 -2.80
N PRO A 219 7.48 15.32 -3.77
CA PRO A 219 7.19 16.70 -4.10
C PRO A 219 5.75 16.98 -4.54
N GLU A 220 5.18 16.12 -5.39
CA GLU A 220 3.79 16.27 -5.83
C GLU A 220 2.80 16.14 -4.67
N TRP A 221 3.00 15.17 -3.78
CA TRP A 221 2.20 15.04 -2.57
C TRP A 221 2.34 16.27 -1.67
N LYS A 222 3.56 16.82 -1.49
CA LYS A 222 3.78 18.07 -0.74
C LYS A 222 3.03 19.24 -1.35
N GLN A 223 3.01 19.35 -2.68
CA GLN A 223 2.26 20.39 -3.39
C GLN A 223 0.75 20.22 -3.18
N ARG A 224 0.23 18.99 -3.29
CA ARG A 224 -1.19 18.68 -3.01
C ARG A 224 -1.56 19.02 -1.57
N GLN A 225 -0.71 18.68 -0.60
CA GLN A 225 -0.91 19.04 0.80
C GLN A 225 -0.97 20.57 0.98
N GLN A 226 -0.05 21.31 0.36
CA GLN A 226 -0.05 22.77 0.43
C GLN A 226 -1.34 23.37 -0.14
N ILE A 227 -1.82 22.84 -1.27
CA ILE A 227 -3.08 23.26 -1.92
C ILE A 227 -4.28 22.94 -1.01
N ALA A 228 -4.32 21.75 -0.41
CA ALA A 228 -5.38 21.37 0.53
C ALA A 228 -5.41 22.30 1.77
N CYS A 229 -4.24 22.66 2.33
CA CYS A 229 -4.14 23.58 3.47
C CYS A 229 -4.65 24.99 3.18
N ILE A 230 -4.69 25.42 1.91
CA ILE A 230 -5.28 26.71 1.50
C ILE A 230 -6.73 26.60 1.01
N GLY A 231 -7.39 25.46 1.23
CA GLY A 231 -8.79 25.23 0.90
C GLY A 231 -9.04 24.55 -0.46
N GLY A 232 -8.01 23.95 -1.06
CA GLY A 232 -8.16 23.11 -2.25
C GLY A 232 -8.74 21.71 -1.92
N PRO A 233 -8.86 20.82 -2.93
CA PRO A 233 -9.52 19.53 -2.77
C PRO A 233 -8.78 18.63 -1.76
N PRO A 234 -9.51 17.80 -0.97
CA PRO A 234 -8.95 17.02 0.14
C PRO A 234 -8.09 15.80 -0.27
N ASN A 235 -7.66 15.68 -1.53
CA ASN A 235 -6.92 14.53 -2.08
C ASN A 235 -5.43 14.49 -1.65
N ALA A 236 -5.16 14.61 -0.35
CA ALA A 236 -3.83 14.61 0.25
C ALA A 236 -3.62 13.49 1.28
N CYS A 237 -4.33 12.35 1.16
CA CYS A 237 -4.06 11.21 2.02
C CYS A 237 -2.61 10.74 1.82
N VAL A 238 -1.94 10.46 2.93
CA VAL A 238 -0.52 10.05 2.94
C VAL A 238 -0.36 8.54 2.81
N ASP A 239 -1.45 7.79 2.93
CA ASP A 239 -1.47 6.33 3.04
C ASP A 239 -0.81 5.65 1.85
N GLN A 240 -1.10 6.12 0.63
CA GLN A 240 -0.52 5.57 -0.58
C GLN A 240 1.01 5.78 -0.63
N LEU A 241 1.45 6.99 -0.30
CA LEU A 241 2.88 7.32 -0.22
C LEU A 241 3.55 6.50 0.90
N GLN A 242 2.89 6.37 2.05
CA GLN A 242 3.38 5.57 3.17
C GLN A 242 3.52 4.10 2.78
N ASN A 243 2.57 3.55 2.02
CA ASN A 243 2.65 2.17 1.53
C ASN A 243 3.84 1.97 0.58
N TRP A 244 4.11 2.90 -0.34
CA TRP A 244 5.28 2.80 -1.23
C TRP A 244 6.60 2.91 -0.49
N PHE A 245 6.75 3.92 0.38
CA PHE A 245 7.94 4.07 1.21
C PHE A 245 8.17 2.83 2.09
N THR A 246 7.10 2.28 2.68
CA THR A 246 7.17 1.07 3.50
C THR A 246 7.55 -0.15 2.68
N ALA A 247 6.92 -0.39 1.53
CA ALA A 247 7.22 -1.54 0.68
C ALA A 247 8.67 -1.53 0.17
N VAL A 248 9.21 -0.36 -0.20
CA VAL A 248 10.62 -0.22 -0.60
C VAL A 248 11.56 -0.45 0.59
N ALA A 249 11.20 0.04 1.78
CA ALA A 249 11.99 -0.19 2.99
C ALA A 249 12.01 -1.68 3.39
N GLU A 250 10.86 -2.36 3.34
CA GLU A 250 10.74 -3.81 3.56
C GLU A 250 11.56 -4.58 2.54
N SER A 251 11.51 -4.18 1.26
CA SER A 251 12.31 -4.78 0.20
C SER A 251 13.82 -4.68 0.50
N LEU A 252 14.31 -3.50 0.90
CA LEU A 252 15.70 -3.31 1.29
C LEU A 252 16.07 -4.12 2.54
N GLN A 253 15.14 -4.27 3.49
CA GLN A 253 15.34 -5.09 4.68
C GLN A 253 15.43 -6.58 4.33
N GLN A 254 14.60 -7.06 3.40
CA GLN A 254 14.64 -8.42 2.90
C GLN A 254 15.96 -8.68 2.13
N VAL A 255 16.43 -7.74 1.30
CA VAL A 255 17.78 -7.82 0.70
C VAL A 255 18.87 -7.96 1.77
N ARG A 256 18.75 -7.24 2.90
CA ARG A 256 19.70 -7.41 4.01
C ARG A 256 19.63 -8.81 4.62
N GLN A 257 18.45 -9.41 4.74
CA GLN A 257 18.29 -10.79 5.20
C GLN A 257 18.91 -11.79 4.21
N HIS A 258 18.72 -11.58 2.91
CA HIS A 258 19.36 -12.38 1.85
C HIS A 258 20.89 -12.33 1.95
N LEU A 259 21.47 -11.13 2.12
CA LEU A 259 22.92 -10.96 2.31
C LEU A 259 23.43 -11.66 3.58
N ASN A 260 22.67 -11.65 4.67
CA ASN A 260 23.00 -12.41 5.88
C ASN A 260 22.91 -13.92 5.67
N LYS A 261 21.93 -14.41 4.90
CA LYS A 261 21.84 -15.84 4.57
C LYS A 261 23.02 -16.27 3.70
N MET A 262 23.43 -15.44 2.75
CA MET A 262 24.62 -15.70 1.95
C MET A 262 25.88 -15.85 2.81
N LEU A 263 26.04 -15.07 3.88
CA LEU A 263 27.15 -15.25 4.84
C LEU A 263 27.12 -16.60 5.54
N GLU A 264 25.94 -17.02 5.98
CA GLU A 264 25.78 -18.31 6.66
C GLU A 264 26.22 -19.44 5.73
N LEU A 265 25.82 -19.37 4.46
CA LEU A 265 26.17 -20.35 3.43
C LEU A 265 27.65 -20.27 3.02
N GLU A 266 28.26 -19.08 3.02
CA GLU A 266 29.71 -18.88 2.81
C GLU A 266 30.51 -19.53 3.95
N GLN A 267 30.08 -19.38 5.21
CA GLN A 267 30.75 -19.99 6.38
C GLN A 267 30.72 -21.52 6.34
N LYS A 268 29.65 -22.11 5.79
CA LYS A 268 29.54 -23.57 5.62
C LYS A 268 30.44 -24.09 4.49
N PHE A 269 30.67 -23.29 3.46
CA PHE A 269 31.48 -23.68 2.31
C PHE A 269 32.08 -22.46 1.60
N THR A 270 33.41 -22.34 1.62
CA THR A 270 34.16 -21.27 0.93
C THR A 270 35.24 -21.86 0.02
N TYR A 271 35.67 -21.10 -0.99
CA TYR A 271 36.78 -21.45 -1.87
C TYR A 271 37.65 -20.23 -2.22
N GLU A 272 38.84 -20.48 -2.78
CA GLU A 272 39.76 -19.42 -3.19
C GLU A 272 39.15 -18.56 -4.30
N ASN A 273 39.08 -17.24 -4.09
CA ASN A 273 38.35 -16.26 -4.93
C ASN A 273 36.82 -16.44 -4.97
N ASP A 274 36.21 -16.67 -3.80
CA ASP A 274 34.75 -16.64 -3.67
C ASP A 274 34.17 -15.26 -4.03
N PRO A 275 33.24 -15.16 -5.00
CA PRO A 275 32.55 -13.93 -5.36
C PRO A 275 31.84 -13.25 -4.18
N ILE A 276 31.41 -14.00 -3.16
CA ILE A 276 30.74 -13.44 -1.97
C ILE A 276 31.74 -12.61 -1.19
N SER A 277 32.88 -13.16 -0.78
CA SER A 277 33.88 -12.45 0.01
C SER A 277 34.33 -11.15 -0.66
N GLN A 278 34.35 -11.13 -2.00
CA GLN A 278 34.75 -9.98 -2.79
C GLN A 278 33.66 -8.90 -2.92
N LYS A 279 32.40 -9.29 -3.19
CA LYS A 279 31.33 -8.34 -3.57
C LYS A 279 30.37 -8.02 -2.43
N LYS A 280 30.35 -8.81 -1.37
CA LYS A 280 29.36 -8.71 -0.30
C LYS A 280 29.40 -7.35 0.42
N SER A 281 30.59 -6.90 0.86
CA SER A 281 30.72 -5.62 1.58
C SER A 281 30.20 -4.44 0.76
N HIS A 282 30.41 -4.48 -0.55
CA HIS A 282 29.88 -3.50 -1.48
C HIS A 282 28.34 -3.55 -1.56
N LEU A 283 27.74 -4.74 -1.66
CA LEU A 283 26.28 -4.90 -1.70
C LEU A 283 25.61 -4.46 -0.39
N GLU A 284 26.20 -4.82 0.76
CA GLU A 284 25.71 -4.38 2.08
C GLU A 284 25.76 -2.86 2.23
N ASN A 285 26.90 -2.23 1.92
CA ASN A 285 27.04 -0.79 1.99
C ASN A 285 26.03 -0.09 1.06
N ARG A 286 25.85 -0.62 -0.15
CA ARG A 286 24.89 -0.08 -1.12
C ARG A 286 23.45 -0.18 -0.63
N ALA A 287 23.03 -1.34 -0.11
CA ALA A 287 21.69 -1.51 0.46
C ALA A 287 21.44 -0.57 1.65
N LEU A 288 22.45 -0.42 2.53
CA LEU A 288 22.38 0.50 3.67
C LEU A 288 22.29 1.97 3.23
N ASP A 289 23.03 2.37 2.20
CA ASP A 289 23.00 3.74 1.71
C ASP A 289 21.69 4.07 1.00
N LEU A 290 21.10 3.11 0.27
CA LEU A 290 19.75 3.25 -0.27
C LEU A 290 18.70 3.40 0.83
N LEU A 291 18.78 2.57 1.89
CA LEU A 291 17.88 2.66 3.04
C LEU A 291 18.04 4.01 3.75
N LYS A 292 19.27 4.45 4.00
CA LYS A 292 19.53 5.79 4.57
C LYS A 292 18.96 6.89 3.69
N ASN A 293 19.12 6.80 2.37
CA ASN A 293 18.61 7.81 1.45
C ASN A 293 17.08 7.92 1.52
N LEU A 294 16.39 6.77 1.52
CA LEU A 294 14.94 6.67 1.70
C LEU A 294 14.47 7.30 3.03
N LEU A 295 15.14 6.96 4.14
CA LEU A 295 14.76 7.44 5.48
C LEU A 295 15.14 8.91 5.73
N SER A 296 16.25 9.40 5.18
CA SER A 296 16.80 10.73 5.49
C SER A 296 16.11 11.86 4.74
N ARG A 297 15.63 11.60 3.51
CA ARG A 297 14.97 12.62 2.68
C ARG A 297 13.50 12.82 3.03
N TYR A 298 13.00 12.05 3.98
CA TYR A 298 11.66 12.16 4.53
C TYR A 298 11.47 13.36 5.50
N ASP A 299 12.26 14.42 5.43
CA ASP A 299 11.99 15.61 6.26
C ASP A 299 10.75 16.36 5.72
N SER A 300 9.57 15.85 6.08
CA SER A 300 8.27 16.45 5.85
C SER A 300 7.69 16.81 7.21
N THR A 301 7.63 18.11 7.48
CA THR A 301 6.72 18.65 8.48
C THR A 301 5.30 18.52 7.94
N ALA A 302 4.71 17.34 8.08
CA ALA A 302 3.31 17.12 7.77
C ALA A 302 2.44 17.76 8.87
N GLY A 303 2.17 19.06 8.75
CA GLY A 303 1.12 19.70 9.52
C GLY A 303 -0.22 19.18 9.03
N ALA A 304 -0.79 18.18 9.68
CA ALA A 304 -2.21 17.92 9.58
C ALA A 304 -2.91 19.09 10.31
N GLU A 305 -3.38 20.07 9.54
CA GLU A 305 -4.24 21.15 10.03
C GLU A 305 -5.69 20.79 9.68
N ASP A 306 -6.54 20.66 10.70
CA ASP A 306 -7.97 20.90 10.57
C ASP A 306 -8.18 22.38 10.18
N GLY A 307 -8.22 22.62 8.87
CA GLY A 307 -9.01 23.70 8.26
C GLY A 307 -8.68 25.16 8.59
N ARG A 308 -7.53 25.52 9.19
CA ARG A 308 -7.14 26.95 9.33
C ARG A 308 -5.66 27.20 9.07
N PRO A 309 -5.33 28.18 8.21
CA PRO A 309 -3.97 28.41 7.73
C PRO A 309 -3.12 29.10 8.79
N VAL A 310 -1.92 28.58 9.08
CA VAL A 310 -0.59 29.23 9.36
C VAL A 310 -0.51 30.47 10.30
N HIS A 311 -1.62 31.02 10.78
CA HIS A 311 -1.74 32.21 11.59
C HIS A 311 -2.51 31.88 12.86
N ARG A 312 -1.74 31.81 13.95
CA ARG A 312 -2.11 31.63 15.36
C ARG A 312 -2.08 30.18 15.86
N GLU A 313 -1.21 29.99 16.85
CA GLU A 313 -1.33 29.02 17.94
C GLU A 313 -2.02 27.70 17.56
N ALA A 314 -1.42 26.94 16.62
CA ALA A 314 -1.83 25.56 16.42
C ALA A 314 -1.49 24.76 17.68
N PRO A 315 -2.47 24.17 18.39
CA PRO A 315 -2.25 23.47 19.65
C PRO A 315 -1.50 22.14 19.47
N VAL A 316 -1.44 21.63 18.25
CA VAL A 316 -0.91 20.31 17.90
C VAL A 316 -0.02 20.40 16.66
N ARG A 317 1.14 19.75 16.71
CA ARG A 317 2.00 19.49 15.55
C ARG A 317 2.33 18.01 15.47
N THR A 318 1.94 17.36 14.39
CA THR A 318 2.27 15.94 14.17
C THR A 318 3.48 15.81 13.26
N LYS A 319 4.43 14.94 13.61
CA LYS A 319 5.47 14.49 12.69
C LYS A 319 5.24 13.01 12.41
N LEU A 320 4.74 12.71 11.23
CA LEU A 320 4.58 11.35 10.72
C LEU A 320 5.96 10.78 10.33
N PHE A 321 6.06 9.45 10.19
CA PHE A 321 7.13 8.73 9.50
C PHE A 321 6.54 7.93 8.33
N LEU A 322 7.02 8.14 7.10
CA LEU A 322 6.49 7.47 5.90
C LEU A 322 6.84 5.98 5.81
N VAL A 323 7.79 5.50 6.61
CA VAL A 323 8.16 4.09 6.63
C VAL A 323 7.55 3.43 7.88
N LYS A 324 6.60 2.52 7.67
CA LYS A 324 5.90 1.81 8.74
C LYS A 324 6.57 0.46 9.00
N LEU A 325 7.65 0.47 9.78
CA LEU A 325 8.34 -0.75 10.23
C LEU A 325 8.17 -0.91 11.74
N HIS A 326 7.75 -2.11 12.18
CA HIS A 326 7.52 -2.41 13.60
C HIS A 326 8.80 -2.28 14.44
N GLU A 327 9.95 -2.52 13.83
CA GLU A 327 11.29 -2.38 14.41
C GLU A 327 11.59 -0.95 14.86
N PHE A 328 10.93 0.07 14.29
CA PHE A 328 11.11 1.46 14.68
C PHE A 328 10.17 1.93 15.79
N ASN A 329 9.21 1.11 16.20
CA ASN A 329 8.26 1.47 17.25
C ASN A 329 9.01 1.75 18.56
N TYR A 330 8.80 2.93 19.15
CA TYR A 330 9.49 3.42 20.34
C TYR A 330 11.01 3.64 20.22
N GLN A 331 11.62 3.45 19.04
CA GLN A 331 13.06 3.62 18.83
C GLN A 331 13.44 5.06 18.43
N LEU A 332 12.53 5.77 17.76
CA LEU A 332 12.81 7.09 17.19
C LEU A 332 12.35 8.21 18.13
N LYS A 333 13.28 9.08 18.54
CA LYS A 333 12.99 10.27 19.36
C LYS A 333 13.09 11.54 18.52
N VAL A 334 11.98 12.24 18.38
CA VAL A 334 11.88 13.51 17.65
C VAL A 334 12.09 14.67 18.61
N LYS A 335 12.90 15.66 18.21
CA LYS A 335 13.09 16.92 18.94
C LYS A 335 12.70 18.11 18.07
N VAL A 336 11.81 18.95 18.57
CA VAL A 336 11.37 20.18 17.90
C VAL A 336 12.26 21.35 18.34
N ASN A 337 12.77 22.13 17.38
CA ASN A 337 13.54 23.34 17.64
C ASN A 337 13.02 24.48 16.75
N ILE A 338 12.86 25.70 17.29
CA ILE A 338 12.58 26.91 16.50
C ILE A 338 13.92 27.61 16.23
N SER A 339 14.33 27.61 14.96
CA SER A 339 15.45 28.39 14.37
C SER A 339 16.82 28.32 15.08
N LYS A 340 17.73 27.49 14.54
CA LYS A 340 19.06 27.98 14.16
C LYS A 340 18.93 28.43 12.70
N VAL A 341 18.98 29.74 12.43
CA VAL A 341 19.02 30.26 11.06
C VAL A 341 20.26 29.67 10.39
N LYS A 342 20.10 28.80 9.39
CA LYS A 342 21.21 28.37 8.52
C LYS A 342 21.35 29.40 7.39
N GLY A 343 22.54 29.99 7.25
CA GLY A 343 22.87 30.94 6.17
C GLY A 343 22.89 32.43 6.57
N ASN A 344 23.40 33.27 5.65
CA ASN A 344 23.71 34.72 5.77
C ASN A 344 22.55 35.67 6.15
N MET A 345 21.47 35.18 6.78
CA MET A 345 20.37 36.00 7.32
C MET A 345 20.60 36.49 8.76
N ALA A 346 21.74 36.12 9.38
CA ALA A 346 22.13 36.65 10.69
C ALA A 346 22.34 38.18 10.70
N SER A 347 22.42 38.82 9.53
CA SER A 347 22.69 40.25 9.33
C SER A 347 21.46 41.16 9.28
N VAL A 348 20.23 40.63 9.29
CA VAL A 348 19.02 41.47 9.32
C VAL A 348 18.72 41.86 10.77
N SER A 349 18.99 43.12 11.14
CA SER A 349 19.08 43.59 12.54
C SER A 349 17.78 43.60 13.37
N ARG A 350 16.69 42.97 12.90
CA ARG A 350 15.37 42.96 13.59
C ARG A 350 14.65 41.61 13.62
N PHE A 351 15.35 40.48 13.48
CA PHE A 351 14.70 39.17 13.65
C PHE A 351 14.28 38.92 15.10
N ARG A 352 12.96 38.78 15.32
CA ARG A 352 12.39 38.35 16.62
C ARG A 352 12.81 36.90 16.90
N LYS A 353 13.48 36.68 18.02
CA LYS A 353 13.84 35.34 18.51
C LYS A 353 12.70 34.77 19.33
N PHE A 354 12.48 33.46 19.20
CA PHE A 354 11.43 32.76 19.94
C PHE A 354 11.94 31.43 20.46
N ASN A 355 11.51 31.07 21.67
CA ASN A 355 11.78 29.79 22.29
C ASN A 355 10.52 28.91 22.27
N ILE A 356 10.71 27.60 22.19
CA ILE A 356 9.65 26.62 22.43
C ILE A 356 9.59 26.36 23.93
N LEU A 357 8.40 26.51 24.50
CA LEU A 357 8.06 26.05 25.85
C LEU A 357 7.21 24.77 25.76
N GLY A 358 7.33 23.90 26.76
CA GLY A 358 6.65 22.60 26.81
C GLY A 358 7.55 21.42 26.39
N THR A 359 6.92 20.28 26.10
CA THR A 359 7.61 19.03 25.78
C THR A 359 8.18 19.06 24.36
N ASN A 360 9.42 19.51 24.21
CA ASN A 360 10.08 19.65 22.92
C ASN A 360 10.65 18.33 22.35
N THR A 361 10.55 17.22 23.09
CA THR A 361 10.93 15.89 22.61
C THR A 361 9.81 14.89 22.80
N LYS A 362 9.56 14.06 21.78
CA LYS A 362 8.56 12.99 21.82
C LYS A 362 9.11 11.76 21.11
N VAL A 363 8.82 10.58 21.64
CA VAL A 363 9.15 9.30 21.00
C VAL A 363 8.02 8.95 20.02
N MET A 364 8.37 8.50 18.82
CA MET A 364 7.39 8.01 17.85
C MET A 364 6.83 6.66 18.28
N ASN A 365 5.52 6.50 18.13
CA ASN A 365 4.81 5.25 18.41
C ASN A 365 3.76 4.99 17.32
N MET A 366 3.37 3.72 17.21
CA MET A 366 2.30 3.31 16.28
C MET A 366 0.94 3.75 16.84
N GLU A 367 0.14 4.46 16.04
CA GLU A 367 -1.23 4.85 16.40
C GLU A 367 -2.23 3.72 16.11
N GLU A 368 -3.24 3.55 16.97
CA GLU A 368 -4.22 2.44 16.85
C GLU A 368 -5.18 2.57 15.65
N SER A 369 -5.37 3.79 15.12
CA SER A 369 -6.36 4.12 14.08
C SER A 369 -5.93 3.72 12.67
N ASN A 370 -4.68 4.02 12.30
CA ASN A 370 -4.11 3.78 10.97
C ASN A 370 -2.82 2.95 11.02
N GLY A 371 -2.32 2.63 12.22
CA GLY A 371 -1.04 1.97 12.42
C GLY A 371 0.14 2.81 11.94
N SER A 372 -0.01 4.12 11.76
CA SER A 372 1.07 4.98 11.29
C SER A 372 2.09 5.22 12.42
N LEU A 373 3.38 5.35 12.06
CA LEU A 373 4.42 5.69 13.02
C LEU A 373 4.53 7.21 13.10
N ALA A 374 4.03 7.82 14.16
CA ALA A 374 3.96 9.27 14.29
C ALA A 374 4.38 9.76 15.68
N ALA A 375 4.78 11.03 15.75
CA ALA A 375 5.00 11.76 16.99
C ALA A 375 4.13 13.02 16.99
N GLU A 376 3.08 13.00 17.80
CA GLU A 376 2.21 14.14 18.02
C GLU A 376 2.71 15.02 19.18
N PHE A 377 2.97 16.29 18.88
CA PHE A 377 3.34 17.30 19.86
C PHE A 377 2.14 18.17 20.18
N ARG A 378 1.52 17.91 21.33
CA ARG A 378 0.50 18.79 21.93
C ARG A 378 1.16 19.79 22.86
N HIS A 379 0.56 20.97 23.03
CA HIS A 379 0.98 21.99 24.01
C HIS A 379 2.34 22.66 23.75
N LEU A 380 2.74 22.81 22.48
CA LEU A 380 3.90 23.63 22.13
C LEU A 380 3.52 25.11 22.20
N VAL A 381 4.09 25.84 23.16
CA VAL A 381 3.89 27.29 23.29
C VAL A 381 5.12 28.04 22.80
N ARG A 382 4.91 29.09 22.02
CA ARG A 382 5.99 29.93 21.51
C ARG A 382 6.14 31.15 22.40
N ASN A 383 7.27 31.31 23.07
CA ASN A 383 7.57 32.52 23.83
C ASN A 383 8.54 33.42 23.06
N ARG A 384 8.27 34.73 23.06
CA ARG A 384 9.14 35.72 22.43
C ARG A 384 10.28 36.04 23.39
N ASN A 385 11.52 36.00 22.90
CA ASN A 385 12.64 36.47 23.70
C ASN A 385 12.62 38.00 23.69
N ASN A 386 12.39 38.60 24.86
CA ASN A 386 12.64 40.01 25.09
C ASN A 386 14.14 40.15 25.34
N VAL A 387 14.90 40.46 24.28
CA VAL A 387 16.27 40.98 24.38
C VAL A 387 16.25 42.40 23.87
#